data_AF-A0A377FXP0-F1
#
_entry.id   AF-A0A377FXP0-F1
#
_cell.length_a   1.000
_cell.length_b   1.000
_cell.length_c   1.000
_cell.angle_alpha   90.00
_cell.angle_beta   90.00
_cell.angle_gamma   90.00
#
_symmetry.space_group_name_H-M   'P 1'
#
loop_
_entity.id
_entity.type
_entity.pdbx_description
1 polymer ?
#
loop_
_entity_poly.entity_id
_entity_poly.type
_entity_poly.pdbx_seq_one_letter_code
_entity_poly.pdbx_strand_id
1 'polypeptide(L)'
;MPSKPLSIFYAPFEYVNPEAKVVIAGITPGLYQMRQSFEAIRDLADASDEEALRAVKQRGSFSGPIRKNLVTMLDDLDLHRHLGIETTLDLFGSANHLVQNTAVLPYPVFYKGKNYNGASPDLLRTDLFQPYIDGMFADEMALLEEALILPMGINVRRAIETLVDRGIVASERVVSGFPHPSGGNGHRHRIFAENREAMRAHIVKHFKLHPM
;
A
#
# COMPACT_ATOMS: atom_id res chain seq x y z
N MET A 1 -22.70 -12.51 21.53
CA MET A 1 -21.24 -12.66 21.69
C MET A 1 -20.70 -11.33 22.21
N PRO A 2 -19.80 -11.30 23.22
CA PRO A 2 -19.11 -10.05 23.55
C PRO A 2 -18.44 -9.55 22.27
N SER A 3 -18.63 -8.27 21.92
CA SER A 3 -18.06 -7.73 20.69
C SER A 3 -16.54 -7.87 20.78
N LYS A 4 -15.94 -8.75 19.97
CA LYS A 4 -14.49 -8.74 19.83
C LYS A 4 -14.14 -7.33 19.34
N PRO A 5 -13.31 -6.57 20.08
CA PRO A 5 -13.03 -5.19 19.71
C PRO A 5 -12.25 -5.12 18.40
N LEU A 6 -11.69 -6.24 17.94
CA LEU A 6 -10.98 -6.37 16.68
C LEU A 6 -11.68 -7.42 15.80
N SER A 7 -11.86 -7.10 14.52
CA SER A 7 -12.43 -8.01 13.51
C SER A 7 -11.67 -7.87 12.19
N ILE A 8 -11.41 -9.00 11.55
CA ILE A 8 -10.77 -9.08 10.24
C ILE A 8 -11.76 -9.78 9.31
N PHE A 9 -11.98 -9.23 8.12
CA PHE A 9 -12.87 -9.82 7.12
C PHE A 9 -12.08 -10.16 5.88
N TYR A 10 -12.34 -11.32 5.29
CA TYR A 10 -11.77 -11.65 3.99
C TYR A 10 -12.17 -10.61 2.93
N ALA A 11 -11.21 -10.21 2.11
CA ALA A 11 -11.42 -9.47 0.88
C ALA A 11 -10.35 -9.88 -0.14
N PRO A 12 -10.69 -9.98 -1.43
CA PRO A 12 -9.86 -10.63 -2.45
C PRO A 12 -8.72 -9.73 -2.97
N PHE A 13 -7.85 -9.24 -2.08
CA PHE A 13 -6.69 -8.38 -2.39
C PHE A 13 -5.40 -9.17 -2.61
N GLU A 14 -5.48 -10.46 -2.98
CA GLU A 14 -4.36 -11.41 -2.95
C GLU A 14 -3.48 -11.40 -4.22
N TYR A 15 -3.89 -10.70 -5.30
CA TYR A 15 -3.06 -10.60 -6.51
C TYR A 15 -1.70 -9.95 -6.21
N VAL A 16 -0.62 -10.57 -6.68
CA VAL A 16 0.74 -10.02 -6.62
C VAL A 16 1.23 -9.78 -8.04
N ASN A 17 1.68 -8.57 -8.32
CA ASN A 17 2.34 -8.19 -9.57
C ASN A 17 3.87 -8.25 -9.40
N PRO A 18 4.54 -9.37 -9.73
CA PRO A 18 5.99 -9.49 -9.54
C PRO A 18 6.81 -8.55 -10.43
N GLU A 19 6.22 -8.00 -11.49
CA GLU A 19 6.89 -7.07 -12.42
C GLU A 19 6.74 -5.60 -12.01
N ALA A 20 6.12 -5.32 -10.86
CA ALA A 20 5.91 -3.96 -10.39
C ALA A 20 7.25 -3.21 -10.19
N LYS A 21 7.30 -1.97 -10.66
CA LYS A 21 8.43 -1.05 -10.44
C LYS A 21 8.29 -0.28 -9.13
N VAL A 22 7.07 -0.13 -8.63
CA VAL A 22 6.76 0.55 -7.37
C VAL A 22 5.80 -0.28 -6.52
N VAL A 23 6.05 -0.30 -5.21
CA VAL A 23 5.13 -0.84 -4.19
C VAL A 23 4.53 0.33 -3.43
N ILE A 24 3.21 0.39 -3.35
CA ILE A 24 2.50 1.33 -2.48
C ILE A 24 1.86 0.51 -1.35
N ALA A 25 2.43 0.61 -0.16
CA ALA A 25 2.01 -0.17 1.00
C ALA A 25 1.15 0.67 1.95
N GLY A 26 -0.08 0.24 2.19
CA GLY A 26 -0.99 0.77 3.20
C GLY A 26 -0.98 -0.05 4.50
N ILE A 27 -1.85 0.32 5.44
CA ILE A 27 -2.02 -0.42 6.70
C ILE A 27 -2.93 -1.64 6.49
N THR A 28 -4.16 -1.38 6.03
CA THR A 28 -5.22 -2.36 5.78
C THR A 28 -6.28 -1.73 4.89
N PRO A 29 -7.01 -2.50 4.06
CA PRO A 29 -8.15 -1.96 3.33
C PRO A 29 -9.26 -1.45 4.26
N GLY A 30 -9.84 -0.30 3.97
CA GLY A 30 -11.01 0.23 4.69
C GLY A 30 -12.33 -0.32 4.16
N LEU A 31 -13.44 -0.06 4.87
CA LEU A 31 -14.80 -0.52 4.48
C LEU A 31 -15.17 -0.19 3.03
N TYR A 32 -14.86 1.02 2.56
CA TYR A 32 -15.15 1.41 1.18
C TYR A 32 -14.38 0.54 0.18
N GLN A 33 -13.09 0.29 0.44
CA GLN A 33 -12.21 -0.51 -0.41
C GLN A 33 -12.64 -1.98 -0.41
N MET A 34 -13.05 -2.50 0.75
CA MET A 34 -13.68 -3.82 0.89
C MET A 34 -14.95 -3.95 0.04
N ARG A 35 -15.79 -2.92 -0.01
CA ARG A 35 -16.98 -2.94 -0.87
C ARG A 35 -16.59 -2.95 -2.36
N GLN A 36 -15.61 -2.12 -2.74
CA GLN A 36 -15.13 -2.06 -4.12
C GLN A 36 -14.51 -3.38 -4.59
N SER A 37 -13.85 -4.15 -3.71
CA SER A 37 -13.31 -5.46 -4.09
C SER A 37 -14.42 -6.46 -4.41
N PHE A 38 -15.48 -6.52 -3.60
CA PHE A 38 -16.60 -7.42 -3.89
C PHE A 38 -17.39 -7.00 -5.14
N GLU A 39 -17.57 -5.69 -5.36
CA GLU A 39 -18.18 -5.19 -6.60
C GLU A 39 -17.33 -5.58 -7.82
N ALA A 40 -16.00 -5.50 -7.74
CA ALA A 40 -15.11 -5.92 -8.82
C ALA A 40 -15.24 -7.42 -9.14
N ILE A 41 -15.26 -8.29 -8.13
CA ILE A 41 -15.48 -9.74 -8.33
C ILE A 41 -16.85 -10.00 -8.95
N ARG A 42 -17.90 -9.37 -8.44
CA ARG A 42 -19.27 -9.55 -8.95
C ARG A 42 -19.37 -9.15 -10.42
N ASP A 43 -18.76 -8.02 -10.81
CA ASP A 43 -18.82 -7.52 -12.18
C ASP A 43 -17.98 -8.36 -13.17
N LEU A 44 -17.07 -9.20 -12.65
CA LEU A 44 -16.17 -10.06 -13.42
C LEU A 44 -16.39 -11.55 -13.08
N ALA A 45 -17.64 -11.93 -12.78
CA ALA A 45 -17.98 -13.29 -12.35
C ALA A 45 -17.63 -14.38 -13.39
N ASP A 46 -17.56 -14.03 -14.67
CA ASP A 46 -17.21 -14.94 -15.77
C ASP A 46 -15.73 -14.86 -16.19
N ALA A 47 -14.94 -13.98 -15.56
CA ALA A 47 -13.50 -13.84 -15.83
C ALA A 47 -12.70 -14.91 -15.07
N SER A 48 -11.42 -15.07 -15.41
CA SER A 48 -10.53 -15.88 -14.59
C SER A 48 -10.29 -15.24 -13.22
N ASP A 49 -9.97 -16.06 -12.20
CA ASP A 49 -9.65 -15.57 -10.86
C ASP A 49 -8.54 -14.51 -10.90
N GLU A 50 -7.51 -14.70 -11.73
CA GLU A 50 -6.41 -13.74 -11.86
C GLU A 50 -6.90 -12.40 -12.41
N GLU A 51 -7.68 -12.39 -13.49
CA GLU A 51 -8.24 -11.16 -14.07
C GLU A 51 -9.14 -10.43 -13.07
N ALA A 52 -9.96 -11.18 -12.33
CA ALA A 52 -10.84 -10.62 -11.30
C ALA A 52 -10.03 -10.00 -10.14
N LEU A 53 -9.00 -10.69 -9.65
CA LEU A 53 -8.13 -10.19 -8.57
C LEU A 53 -7.28 -9.00 -9.01
N ARG A 54 -6.81 -8.96 -10.27
CA ARG A 54 -6.17 -7.77 -10.86
C ARG A 54 -7.10 -6.57 -10.85
N ALA A 55 -8.34 -6.76 -11.28
CA ALA A 55 -9.35 -5.71 -11.25
C ALA A 55 -9.67 -5.26 -9.82
N VAL A 56 -9.65 -6.16 -8.83
CA VAL A 56 -9.77 -5.79 -7.40
C VAL A 56 -8.63 -4.85 -6.99
N LYS A 57 -7.37 -5.18 -7.31
CA LYS A 57 -6.24 -4.29 -7.00
C LYS A 57 -6.39 -2.93 -7.67
N GLN A 58 -6.78 -2.90 -8.95
CA GLN A 58 -6.94 -1.65 -9.71
C GLN A 58 -8.09 -0.78 -9.16
N ARG A 59 -9.27 -1.38 -8.95
CA ARG A 59 -10.48 -0.67 -8.50
C ARG A 59 -10.46 -0.34 -7.02
N GLY A 60 -10.07 -1.31 -6.18
CA GLY A 60 -10.21 -1.26 -4.72
C GLY A 60 -9.07 -0.54 -4.01
N SER A 61 -7.82 -0.70 -4.46
CA SER A 61 -6.65 -0.16 -3.76
C SER A 61 -6.69 1.36 -3.64
N PHE A 62 -6.52 1.85 -2.42
CA PHE A 62 -6.58 3.29 -2.11
C PHE A 62 -7.84 4.00 -2.66
N SER A 63 -8.93 3.28 -2.94
CA SER A 63 -10.12 3.86 -3.55
C SER A 63 -10.85 4.86 -2.63
N GLY A 64 -11.60 5.77 -3.24
CA GLY A 64 -12.26 6.89 -2.55
C GLY A 64 -11.38 8.14 -2.46
N PRO A 65 -11.70 9.09 -1.55
CA PRO A 65 -10.97 10.37 -1.44
C PRO A 65 -9.46 10.23 -1.15
N ILE A 66 -9.04 9.08 -0.60
CA ILE A 66 -7.64 8.80 -0.29
C ILE A 66 -6.77 8.68 -1.56
N ARG A 67 -7.31 8.15 -2.68
CA ARG A 67 -6.58 8.04 -3.95
C ARG A 67 -6.14 9.39 -4.46
N LYS A 68 -7.05 10.38 -4.44
CA LYS A 68 -6.75 11.74 -4.90
C LYS A 68 -5.57 12.34 -4.14
N ASN A 69 -5.56 12.20 -2.82
CA ASN A 69 -4.47 12.71 -1.99
C ASN A 69 -3.15 11.99 -2.26
N LEU A 70 -3.20 10.67 -2.46
CA LEU A 70 -2.03 9.86 -2.81
C LEU A 70 -1.45 10.33 -4.15
N VAL A 71 -2.26 10.42 -5.20
CA VAL A 71 -1.84 10.89 -6.53
C VAL A 71 -1.22 12.28 -6.45
N THR A 72 -1.85 13.23 -5.75
CA THR A 72 -1.27 14.57 -5.58
C THR A 72 0.12 14.54 -4.94
N MET A 73 0.34 13.71 -3.92
CA MET A 73 1.64 13.58 -3.27
C MET A 73 2.68 12.91 -4.18
N LEU A 74 2.31 11.84 -4.89
CA LEU A 74 3.23 11.12 -5.76
C LEU A 74 3.61 11.93 -7.01
N ASP A 75 2.67 12.70 -7.56
CA ASP A 75 2.92 13.59 -8.69
C ASP A 75 3.82 14.77 -8.28
N ASP A 76 3.62 15.33 -7.09
CA ASP A 76 4.49 16.37 -6.53
C ASP A 76 5.93 15.90 -6.28
N LEU A 77 6.12 14.58 -6.07
CA LEU A 77 7.44 13.94 -5.99
C LEU A 77 8.01 13.54 -7.35
N ASP A 78 7.35 13.89 -8.45
CA ASP A 78 7.73 13.56 -9.83
C ASP A 78 7.83 12.06 -10.13
N LEU A 79 7.15 11.20 -9.36
CA LEU A 79 7.22 9.75 -9.56
C LEU A 79 6.75 9.34 -10.97
N HIS A 80 5.67 9.96 -11.46
CA HIS A 80 5.13 9.72 -12.81
C HIS A 80 6.18 9.91 -13.91
N ARG A 81 7.08 10.90 -13.78
CA ARG A 81 8.16 11.13 -14.76
C ARG A 81 9.17 10.00 -14.79
N HIS A 82 9.52 9.45 -13.63
CA HIS A 82 10.44 8.32 -13.53
C HIS A 82 9.84 7.04 -14.12
N LEU A 83 8.52 6.90 -14.01
CA LEU A 83 7.77 5.78 -14.56
C LEU A 83 7.40 5.93 -16.04
N GLY A 84 7.64 7.09 -16.65
CA GLY A 84 7.28 7.37 -18.04
C GLY A 84 5.77 7.48 -18.28
N ILE A 85 4.99 7.89 -17.28
CA ILE A 85 3.53 8.05 -17.34
C ILE A 85 3.13 9.52 -17.10
N GLU A 86 1.93 9.92 -17.53
CA GLU A 86 1.48 11.31 -17.43
C GLU A 86 1.19 11.71 -15.98
N THR A 87 0.58 10.80 -15.21
CA THR A 87 0.26 11.00 -13.79
C THR A 87 0.28 9.67 -13.07
N THR A 88 0.59 9.68 -11.77
CA THR A 88 0.47 8.49 -10.92
C THR A 88 -0.98 8.01 -10.74
N LEU A 89 -1.98 8.75 -11.22
CA LEU A 89 -3.33 8.22 -11.36
C LEU A 89 -3.39 6.99 -12.28
N ASP A 90 -2.53 6.94 -13.30
CA ASP A 90 -2.49 5.85 -14.29
C ASP A 90 -2.09 4.51 -13.66
N LEU A 91 -1.42 4.52 -12.49
CA LEU A 91 -1.14 3.32 -11.69
C LEU A 91 -2.42 2.59 -11.24
N PHE A 92 -3.55 3.30 -11.19
CA PHE A 92 -4.87 2.73 -10.90
C PHE A 92 -5.69 2.52 -12.19
N GLY A 93 -5.06 2.62 -13.36
CA GLY A 93 -5.67 2.58 -14.68
C GLY A 93 -4.78 1.85 -15.68
N SER A 94 -4.39 2.53 -16.77
CA SER A 94 -3.62 1.97 -17.89
C SER A 94 -2.22 1.48 -17.50
N ALA A 95 -1.57 2.11 -16.52
CA ALA A 95 -0.23 1.77 -16.05
C ALA A 95 -0.24 0.86 -14.81
N ASN A 96 -1.33 0.12 -14.55
CA ASN A 96 -1.43 -0.74 -13.37
C ASN A 96 -0.36 -1.85 -13.30
N HIS A 97 0.19 -2.25 -14.45
CA HIS A 97 1.31 -3.19 -14.54
C HIS A 97 2.61 -2.67 -13.89
N LEU A 98 2.74 -1.36 -13.64
CA LEU A 98 3.93 -0.78 -13.00
C LEU A 98 3.88 -0.80 -11.46
N VAL A 99 2.73 -1.11 -10.86
CA VAL A 99 2.54 -0.98 -9.41
C VAL A 99 2.07 -2.28 -8.76
N GLN A 100 2.58 -2.53 -7.56
CA GLN A 100 1.94 -3.40 -6.59
C GLN A 100 1.33 -2.55 -5.49
N ASN A 101 0.00 -2.51 -5.45
CA ASN A 101 -0.73 -1.91 -4.34
C ASN A 101 -0.97 -2.98 -3.28
N THR A 102 -0.48 -2.76 -2.06
CA THR A 102 -0.60 -3.74 -0.98
C THR A 102 -0.88 -3.08 0.36
N ALA A 103 -1.09 -3.88 1.39
CA ALA A 103 -1.24 -3.47 2.77
C ALA A 103 -0.54 -4.47 3.69
N VAL A 104 0.06 -3.97 4.78
CA VAL A 104 0.70 -4.81 5.80
C VAL A 104 -0.27 -5.87 6.34
N LEU A 105 -1.54 -5.49 6.51
CA LEU A 105 -2.64 -6.41 6.76
C LEU A 105 -3.49 -6.49 5.47
N PRO A 106 -3.40 -7.57 4.69
CA PRO A 106 -4.00 -7.64 3.36
C PRO A 106 -5.54 -7.62 3.40
N TYR A 107 -6.12 -7.97 4.55
CA TYR A 107 -7.56 -8.03 4.76
C TYR A 107 -8.08 -6.85 5.57
N PRO A 108 -9.31 -6.37 5.29
CA PRO A 108 -9.96 -5.31 6.06
C PRO A 108 -9.99 -5.59 7.56
N VAL A 109 -9.34 -4.71 8.32
CA VAL A 109 -9.33 -4.77 9.78
C VAL A 109 -10.14 -3.61 10.37
N PHE A 110 -10.98 -3.96 11.34
CA PHE A 110 -11.79 -3.00 12.09
C PHE A 110 -11.51 -3.10 13.58
N TYR A 111 -11.36 -1.95 14.22
CA TYR A 111 -11.27 -1.83 15.67
C TYR A 111 -12.46 -1.03 16.19
N LYS A 112 -13.25 -1.64 17.09
CA LYS A 112 -14.50 -1.09 17.65
C LYS A 112 -15.47 -0.62 16.55
N GLY A 113 -15.59 -1.42 15.48
CA GLY A 113 -16.48 -1.15 14.34
C GLY A 113 -16.01 -0.04 13.39
N LYS A 114 -14.80 0.51 13.57
CA LYS A 114 -14.22 1.55 12.70
C LYS A 114 -13.00 0.99 11.96
N ASN A 115 -12.67 1.57 10.80
CA ASN A 115 -11.44 1.22 10.08
C ASN A 115 -10.24 1.29 11.03
N TYR A 116 -9.46 0.23 11.08
CA TYR A 116 -8.23 0.20 11.86
C TYR A 116 -7.19 1.16 11.28
N ASN A 117 -6.47 1.87 12.15
CA ASN A 117 -5.57 2.97 11.78
C ASN A 117 -4.08 2.65 12.02
N GLY A 118 -3.75 1.41 12.37
CA GLY A 118 -2.38 0.97 12.64
C GLY A 118 -1.84 1.31 14.04
N ALA A 119 -2.56 2.10 14.84
CA ALA A 119 -2.04 2.63 16.12
C ALA A 119 -2.63 1.95 17.36
N SER A 120 -3.93 1.65 17.37
CA SER A 120 -4.58 1.01 18.52
C SER A 120 -5.58 -0.06 18.07
N PRO A 121 -5.35 -1.35 18.42
CA PRO A 121 -4.14 -1.88 19.08
C PRO A 121 -2.87 -1.66 18.21
N ASP A 122 -1.67 -1.69 18.77
CA ASP A 122 -0.43 -1.41 18.00
C ASP A 122 -0.18 -2.52 16.96
N LEU A 123 0.15 -2.11 15.73
CA LEU A 123 0.31 -3.00 14.58
C LEU A 123 1.35 -4.11 14.82
N LEU A 124 2.47 -3.78 15.46
CA LEU A 124 3.59 -4.71 15.66
C LEU A 124 3.47 -5.51 16.95
N ARG A 125 2.77 -4.99 17.96
CA ARG A 125 2.61 -5.64 19.27
C ARG A 125 1.36 -6.51 19.39
N THR A 126 0.58 -6.63 18.32
CA THR A 126 -0.65 -7.45 18.32
C THR A 126 -0.37 -8.80 17.69
N ASP A 127 -0.33 -9.87 18.49
CA ASP A 127 0.01 -11.23 18.03
C ASP A 127 -0.86 -11.72 16.86
N LEU A 128 -2.14 -11.33 16.83
CA LEU A 128 -3.06 -11.66 15.73
C LEU A 128 -2.57 -11.17 14.36
N PHE A 129 -1.75 -10.11 14.32
CA PHE A 129 -1.25 -9.52 13.09
C PHE A 129 0.06 -10.15 12.59
N GLN A 130 0.80 -10.86 13.46
CA GLN A 130 2.11 -11.42 13.11
C GLN A 130 2.07 -12.35 11.88
N PRO A 131 1.11 -13.28 11.70
CA PRO A 131 1.07 -14.13 10.51
C PRO A 131 0.91 -13.37 9.19
N TYR A 132 0.28 -12.18 9.24
CA TYR A 132 0.14 -11.32 8.05
C TYR A 132 1.41 -10.55 7.77
N ILE A 133 2.09 -10.06 8.81
CA ILE A 133 3.33 -9.26 8.69
C ILE A 133 4.51 -10.15 8.30
N ASP A 134 4.74 -11.22 9.06
CA ASP A 134 5.92 -12.08 8.93
C ASP A 134 5.73 -13.22 7.91
N GLY A 135 4.49 -13.46 7.49
CA GLY A 135 4.13 -14.39 6.42
C GLY A 135 3.72 -13.64 5.16
N MET A 136 2.41 -13.41 4.96
CA MET A 136 1.86 -12.91 3.69
C MET A 136 2.57 -11.67 3.13
N PHE A 137 2.75 -10.62 3.95
CA PHE A 137 3.38 -9.38 3.52
C PHE A 137 4.89 -9.55 3.30
N ALA A 138 5.57 -10.31 4.16
CA ALA A 138 6.99 -10.61 3.98
C ALA A 138 7.26 -11.40 2.69
N ASP A 139 6.44 -12.43 2.43
CA ASP A 139 6.51 -13.26 1.22
C ASP A 139 6.27 -12.41 -0.04
N GLU A 140 5.28 -11.51 0.00
CA GLU A 140 5.03 -10.57 -1.09
C GLU A 140 6.22 -9.63 -1.33
N MET A 141 6.83 -9.08 -0.27
CA MET A 141 7.98 -8.18 -0.40
C MET A 141 9.24 -8.90 -0.91
N ALA A 142 9.39 -10.19 -0.60
CA ALA A 142 10.48 -11.02 -1.12
C ALA A 142 10.38 -11.25 -2.63
N LEU A 143 9.16 -11.27 -3.19
CA LEU A 143 8.96 -11.39 -4.65
C LEU A 143 9.26 -10.10 -5.43
N LEU A 144 9.32 -8.96 -4.75
CA LEU A 144 9.41 -7.61 -5.34
C LEU A 144 10.80 -7.02 -5.10
N GLU A 145 11.84 -7.74 -5.51
CA GLU A 145 13.23 -7.46 -5.15
C GLU A 145 13.75 -6.11 -5.64
N GLU A 146 13.27 -5.62 -6.79
CA GLU A 146 13.77 -4.38 -7.41
C GLU A 146 12.83 -3.18 -7.23
N ALA A 147 11.61 -3.39 -6.75
CA ALA A 147 10.60 -2.34 -6.69
C ALA A 147 10.94 -1.28 -5.61
N LEU A 148 10.68 0.00 -5.92
CA LEU A 148 10.71 1.09 -4.94
C LEU A 148 9.52 0.97 -3.99
N ILE A 149 9.77 0.92 -2.69
CA ILE A 149 8.75 0.75 -1.66
C ILE A 149 8.36 2.09 -1.05
N LEU A 150 7.08 2.42 -1.12
CA LEU A 150 6.45 3.63 -0.61
C LEU A 150 5.54 3.29 0.59
N PRO A 151 6.06 3.34 1.84
CA PRO A 151 5.28 3.04 3.04
C PRO A 151 4.36 4.21 3.40
N MET A 152 3.05 4.03 3.30
CA MET A 152 2.07 5.08 3.56
C MET A 152 1.85 5.29 5.07
N GLY A 153 2.74 6.06 5.71
CA GLY A 153 2.65 6.43 7.13
C GLY A 153 3.59 5.63 8.04
N ILE A 154 3.79 6.15 9.26
CA ILE A 154 4.81 5.65 10.19
C ILE A 154 4.60 4.19 10.62
N ASN A 155 3.37 3.74 10.79
CA ASN A 155 3.09 2.36 11.20
C ASN A 155 3.44 1.35 10.10
N VAL A 156 3.19 1.71 8.83
CA VAL A 156 3.61 0.90 7.69
C VAL A 156 5.13 0.87 7.59
N ARG A 157 5.78 2.04 7.72
CA ARG A 157 7.25 2.14 7.72
C ARG A 157 7.87 1.24 8.79
N ARG A 158 7.37 1.29 10.03
CA ARG A 158 7.82 0.43 11.13
C ARG A 158 7.70 -1.07 10.81
N ALA A 159 6.64 -1.48 10.12
CA ALA A 159 6.47 -2.88 9.72
C ALA A 159 7.40 -3.30 8.58
N ILE A 160 7.76 -2.39 7.67
CA ILE A 160 8.76 -2.68 6.64
C ILE A 160 10.17 -2.70 7.25
N GLU A 161 10.45 -1.85 8.24
CA GLU A 161 11.73 -1.86 8.97
C GLU A 161 12.01 -3.21 9.64
N THR A 162 11.00 -3.91 10.16
CA THR A 162 11.23 -5.27 10.71
C THR A 162 11.65 -6.27 9.62
N LEU A 163 11.20 -6.07 8.37
CA LEU A 163 11.64 -6.88 7.22
C LEU A 163 13.05 -6.49 6.76
N VAL A 164 13.41 -5.21 6.88
CA VAL A 164 14.77 -4.73 6.64
C VAL A 164 15.75 -5.32 7.64
N ASP A 165 15.42 -5.29 8.93
CA ASP A 165 16.25 -5.87 10.00
C ASP A 165 16.48 -7.38 9.82
N ARG A 166 15.53 -8.06 9.16
CA ARG A 166 15.60 -9.49 8.81
C ARG A 166 16.30 -9.77 7.48
N GLY A 167 16.71 -8.74 6.73
CA GLY A 167 17.35 -8.88 5.42
C GLY A 167 16.41 -9.30 4.28
N ILE A 168 15.10 -9.22 4.48
CA ILE A 168 14.09 -9.54 3.44
C ILE A 168 13.93 -8.36 2.48
N VAL A 169 13.98 -7.15 3.01
CA VAL A 169 13.88 -5.91 2.24
C VAL A 169 15.17 -5.13 2.33
N ALA A 170 15.69 -4.70 1.19
CA ALA A 170 16.86 -3.83 1.15
C ALA A 170 16.46 -2.39 1.52
N SER A 171 17.14 -1.81 2.53
CA SER A 171 16.78 -0.51 3.12
C SER A 171 16.72 0.63 2.10
N GLU A 172 17.57 0.58 1.08
CA GLU A 172 17.67 1.53 -0.02
C GLU A 172 16.45 1.55 -0.94
N ARG A 173 15.58 0.54 -0.88
CA ARG A 173 14.30 0.53 -1.60
C ARG A 173 13.18 1.20 -0.84
N VAL A 174 13.35 1.47 0.46
CA VAL A 174 12.26 1.94 1.33
C VAL A 174 12.34 3.46 1.50
N VAL A 175 11.40 4.18 0.89
CA VAL A 175 11.34 5.65 1.02
C VAL A 175 10.80 6.03 2.40
N SER A 176 11.55 6.85 3.13
CA SER A 176 11.13 7.37 4.44
C SER A 176 10.39 8.70 4.30
N GLY A 177 9.42 8.96 5.19
CA GLY A 177 8.82 10.30 5.34
C GLY A 177 7.40 10.48 4.80
N PHE A 178 6.83 9.48 4.13
CA PHE A 178 5.44 9.55 3.67
C PHE A 178 4.46 9.61 4.85
N PRO A 179 3.57 10.62 4.89
CA PRO A 179 2.41 10.55 5.78
C PRO A 179 1.35 9.60 5.21
N HIS A 180 0.47 9.10 6.08
CA HIS A 180 -0.70 8.36 5.62
C HIS A 180 -1.62 9.29 4.78
N PRO A 181 -2.10 8.87 3.59
CA PRO A 181 -2.84 9.73 2.65
C PRO A 181 -4.29 10.04 3.07
N SER A 182 -4.81 9.43 4.13
CA SER A 182 -6.19 9.64 4.59
C SER A 182 -6.48 11.10 4.93
N GLY A 183 -7.71 11.55 4.64
CA GLY A 183 -8.14 12.92 4.97
C GLY A 183 -8.25 13.20 6.48
N GLY A 184 -8.40 12.15 7.30
CA GLY A 184 -8.40 12.29 8.76
C GLY A 184 -7.02 12.57 9.38
N ASN A 185 -5.94 12.50 8.60
CA ASN A 185 -4.59 12.81 9.07
C ASN A 185 -4.32 14.33 8.97
N GLY A 186 -4.68 15.08 10.01
CA GLY A 186 -4.50 16.55 10.06
C GLY A 186 -3.04 17.01 9.92
N HIS A 187 -2.07 16.13 10.20
CA HIS A 187 -0.64 16.46 10.09
C HIS A 187 -0.03 16.11 8.72
N ARG A 188 -0.80 15.49 7.81
CA ARG A 188 -0.31 15.01 6.52
C ARG A 188 0.45 16.08 5.73
N HIS A 189 -0.13 17.27 5.59
CA HIS A 189 0.47 18.34 4.79
C HIS A 189 1.82 18.81 5.36
N ARG A 190 1.91 18.95 6.69
CA ARG A 190 3.14 19.33 7.37
C ARG A 190 4.22 18.26 7.22
N ILE A 191 3.89 17.01 7.55
CA ILE A 191 4.84 15.88 7.46
C ILE A 191 5.33 15.71 6.02
N PHE A 192 4.43 15.79 5.04
CA PHE A 192 4.81 15.70 3.64
C PHE A 192 5.78 16.81 3.24
N ALA A 193 5.47 18.08 3.57
CA ALA A 193 6.34 19.22 3.25
C ALA A 193 7.72 19.11 3.90
N GLU A 194 7.78 18.67 5.18
CA GLU A 194 9.04 18.49 5.92
C GLU A 194 9.93 17.39 5.29
N ASN A 195 9.35 16.38 4.64
CA ASN A 195 10.08 15.24 4.08
C ASN A 195 10.22 15.28 2.55
N ARG A 196 9.60 16.24 1.87
CA ARG A 196 9.44 16.29 0.41
C ARG A 196 10.75 16.13 -0.35
N GLU A 197 11.74 16.96 -0.04
CA GLU A 197 13.02 16.96 -0.75
C GLU A 197 13.81 15.67 -0.54
N ALA A 198 13.77 15.12 0.68
CA ALA A 198 14.42 13.85 0.99
C ALA A 198 13.77 12.68 0.23
N MET A 199 12.44 12.64 0.18
CA MET A 199 11.70 11.64 -0.59
C MET A 199 12.01 11.74 -2.09
N ARG A 200 12.01 12.96 -2.65
CA ARG A 200 12.33 13.19 -4.06
C ARG A 200 13.75 12.75 -4.41
N ALA A 201 14.73 13.09 -3.56
CA ALA A 201 16.12 12.67 -3.74
C ALA A 201 16.27 11.13 -3.69
N HIS A 202 15.53 10.46 -2.80
CA HIS A 202 15.51 9.00 -2.70
C HIS A 202 14.95 8.37 -3.98
N ILE A 203 13.78 8.81 -4.44
CA ILE A 203 13.15 8.33 -5.68
C ILE A 203 14.11 8.45 -6.87
N VAL A 204 14.74 9.62 -7.03
CA VAL A 204 15.74 9.85 -8.10
C VAL A 204 16.91 8.88 -7.99
N LYS A 205 17.44 8.66 -6.78
CA LYS A 205 18.55 7.72 -6.57
C LYS A 205 18.15 6.30 -6.94
N HIS A 206 16.95 5.86 -6.57
CA HIS A 206 16.45 4.53 -6.90
C HIS A 206 16.37 4.31 -8.42
N PHE A 207 15.69 5.19 -9.15
CA PHE A 207 15.54 5.02 -10.61
C PHE A 207 16.83 5.26 -11.42
N LYS A 208 17.89 5.80 -10.80
CA LYS A 208 19.24 5.77 -11.39
C LYS A 208 19.90 4.39 -11.30
N LEU A 209 19.59 3.62 -10.26
CA LEU A 209 20.12 2.27 -10.03
C LEU A 209 19.24 1.21 -10.69
N HIS A 210 17.93 1.44 -10.76
CA HIS A 210 16.93 0.56 -11.35
C HIS A 210 16.12 1.32 -12.42
N PRO A 211 16.67 1.49 -13.64
CA PRO A 211 15.94 2.10 -14.75
C PRO A 211 14.69 1.30 -15.15
N MET A 212 13.76 1.95 -15.85
CA MET A 212 12.53 1.34 -16.35
C MET A 212 12.79 0.19 -17.32
#